data_AF-A0A1V5JT90-F1
#
_entry.id   AF-A0A1V5JT90-F1
#
_cell.length_a   1.000
_cell.length_b   1.000
_cell.length_c   1.000
_cell.angle_alpha   90.00
_cell.angle_beta   90.00
_cell.angle_gamma   90.00
#
_symmetry.space_group_name_H-M   'P 1'
#
loop_
_entity.id
_entity.type
_entity.pdbx_description
1 polymer ?
#
loop_
_entity_poly.entity_id
_entity_poly.type
_entity_poly.pdbx_seq_one_letter_code
_entity_poly.pdbx_strand_id
1 'polypeptide(L)'
;MPALDGSARLFAAAILEAGLRPLDNAYPELELSAPVRVEQGESFVEACPGDFRIEYSIDFPEKAIGTQSFLYTGGDYLSLIAPARTFGRLKDVEMMRSMGLSLGGSLANAVVVDEDKILNAEGLRFADEFVRHKILDLIGDLWTLGASLKADIRAHKANHRLHIELVRKLLPLVRP
;
A
#
# COMPACT_ATOMS: atom_id res chain seq x y z
N MET A 1 0.04 7.25 14.80
CA MET A 1 -0.30 5.81 14.75
C MET A 1 0.93 5.01 15.17
N PRO A 2 0.84 4.03 16.08
CA PRO A 2 1.96 3.12 16.35
C PRO A 2 2.26 2.25 15.12
N ALA A 3 3.53 1.93 14.88
CA ALA A 3 3.94 1.09 13.74
C ALA A 3 3.54 -0.39 13.89
N LEU A 4 3.24 -0.83 15.12
CA LEU A 4 2.92 -2.22 15.46
C LEU A 4 3.93 -3.20 14.87
N ASP A 5 3.51 -4.14 14.02
CA ASP A 5 4.38 -5.11 13.35
C ASP A 5 4.77 -4.69 11.93
N GLY A 6 4.47 -3.45 11.53
CA GLY A 6 4.73 -2.91 10.19
C GLY A 6 3.64 -3.23 9.16
N SER A 7 2.57 -3.93 9.56
CA SER A 7 1.45 -4.30 8.69
C SER A 7 0.12 -3.74 9.21
N ALA A 8 -0.97 -3.97 8.47
CA ALA A 8 -2.32 -3.60 8.90
C ALA A 8 -3.02 -4.69 9.72
N ARG A 9 -2.47 -5.91 9.80
CA ARG A 9 -3.14 -7.08 10.38
C ARG A 9 -3.60 -6.87 11.82
N LEU A 10 -2.76 -6.25 12.66
CA LEU A 10 -3.09 -6.03 14.07
C LEU A 10 -4.19 -4.97 14.25
N PHE A 11 -4.22 -3.95 13.38
CA PHE A 11 -5.34 -3.00 13.36
C PHE A 11 -6.63 -3.67 12.88
N ALA A 12 -6.56 -4.46 11.81
CA ALA A 12 -7.72 -5.18 11.28
C ALA A 12 -8.31 -6.15 12.32
N ALA A 13 -7.46 -6.89 13.03
CA ALA A 13 -7.89 -7.78 14.11
C ALA A 13 -8.61 -7.01 15.23
N ALA A 14 -8.02 -5.90 15.70
CA ALA A 14 -8.63 -5.08 16.76
C ALA A 14 -9.97 -4.47 16.34
N ILE A 15 -10.11 -4.04 15.09
CA ILE A 15 -11.38 -3.52 14.54
C ILE A 15 -12.45 -4.61 14.49
N LEU A 16 -12.10 -5.81 14.02
CA LEU A 16 -13.02 -6.95 13.96
C LEU A 16 -13.44 -7.41 15.36
N GLU A 17 -12.52 -7.43 16.31
CA GLU A 17 -12.79 -7.76 17.71
C GLU A 17 -13.74 -6.74 18.36
N ALA A 18 -13.55 -5.44 18.08
CA ALA A 18 -14.46 -4.40 18.54
C ALA A 18 -15.87 -4.51 17.93
N GLY A 19 -15.98 -5.15 16.75
CA GLY A 19 -17.21 -5.37 16.02
C GLY A 19 -17.59 -4.20 15.11
N LEU A 20 -18.37 -4.51 14.07
CA LEU A 20 -18.86 -3.54 13.10
C LEU A 20 -20.35 -3.28 13.35
N ARG A 21 -20.75 -2.00 13.30
CA ARG A 21 -22.15 -1.60 13.36
C ARG A 21 -22.53 -0.90 12.05
N PRO A 22 -23.52 -1.40 11.29
CA PRO A 22 -24.01 -0.69 10.12
C PRO A 22 -24.67 0.62 10.55
N LEU A 23 -24.48 1.65 9.73
CA LEU A 23 -25.14 2.94 9.87
C LEU A 23 -26.07 3.13 8.67
N ASP A 24 -27.13 3.93 8.86
CA ASP A 24 -28.16 4.12 7.84
C ASP A 24 -27.72 5.07 6.70
N ASN A 25 -26.53 5.64 6.78
CA ASN A 25 -25.95 6.46 5.71
C ASN A 25 -25.12 5.62 4.75
N ALA A 26 -25.34 5.83 3.44
CA ALA A 26 -24.46 5.28 2.42
C ALA A 26 -23.06 5.93 2.52
N TYR A 27 -22.02 5.12 2.39
CA TYR A 27 -20.68 5.63 2.14
C TYR A 27 -20.58 6.03 0.66
N PRO A 28 -20.11 7.24 0.32
CA PRO A 28 -20.03 7.67 -1.08
C PRO A 28 -19.19 6.70 -1.92
N GLU A 29 -19.65 6.41 -3.13
CA GLU A 29 -18.93 5.59 -4.11
C GLU A 29 -18.64 6.42 -5.36
N LEU A 30 -17.40 6.36 -5.82
CA LEU A 30 -16.93 6.99 -7.04
C LEU A 30 -16.72 5.93 -8.13
N GLU A 31 -17.54 6.01 -9.18
CA GLU A 31 -17.32 5.30 -10.45
C GLU A 31 -16.69 6.26 -11.47
N LEU A 32 -15.64 5.83 -12.16
CA LEU A 32 -14.97 6.64 -13.18
C LEU A 32 -15.65 6.51 -14.54
N SER A 33 -15.79 7.63 -15.25
CA SER A 33 -16.26 7.65 -16.65
C SER A 33 -15.12 7.68 -17.67
N ALA A 34 -13.91 8.04 -17.25
CA ALA A 34 -12.71 8.09 -18.07
C ALA A 34 -11.45 7.82 -17.23
N PRO A 35 -10.34 7.37 -17.83
CA PRO A 35 -9.08 7.15 -17.12
C PRO A 35 -8.53 8.43 -16.47
N VAL A 36 -7.97 8.27 -15.27
CA VAL A 36 -7.23 9.32 -14.55
C VAL A 36 -5.82 8.81 -14.25
N ARG A 37 -4.82 9.49 -14.81
CA ARG A 37 -3.41 9.09 -14.70
C ARG A 37 -2.55 10.19 -14.06
N VAL A 38 -1.59 9.75 -13.25
CA VAL A 38 -0.49 10.55 -12.72
C VAL A 38 0.82 9.80 -12.95
N GLU A 39 1.86 10.52 -13.35
CA GLU A 39 3.16 9.91 -13.67
C GLU A 39 4.33 10.85 -13.37
N GLN A 40 5.49 10.25 -13.12
CA GLN A 40 6.76 10.92 -12.99
C GLN A 40 7.86 10.00 -13.53
N GLY A 41 8.45 10.39 -14.67
CA GLY A 41 9.41 9.53 -15.37
C GLY A 41 8.76 8.21 -15.75
N GLU A 42 9.34 7.09 -15.30
CA GLU A 42 8.81 5.75 -15.54
C GLU A 42 7.69 5.35 -14.56
N SER A 43 7.55 6.07 -13.44
CA SER A 43 6.59 5.69 -12.39
C SER A 43 5.21 6.26 -12.65
N PHE A 44 4.16 5.49 -12.41
CA PHE A 44 2.78 5.97 -12.59
C PHE A 44 1.77 5.30 -11.67
N VAL A 45 0.63 5.98 -11.49
CA VAL A 45 -0.63 5.36 -11.07
C VAL A 45 -1.74 5.82 -12.00
N GLU A 46 -2.54 4.87 -12.45
CA GLU A 46 -3.67 5.09 -13.34
C GLU A 46 -4.89 4.40 -12.78
N ALA A 47 -6.03 5.10 -12.74
CA ALA A 47 -7.33 4.53 -12.42
C ALA A 47 -8.23 4.60 -13.65
N CYS A 48 -8.71 3.46 -14.11
CA CYS A 48 -9.58 3.30 -15.27
C CYS A 48 -11.00 2.91 -14.85
N PRO A 49 -12.03 3.24 -15.65
CA PRO A 49 -13.37 2.72 -15.44
C PRO A 49 -13.39 1.17 -15.39
N GLY A 50 -14.02 0.59 -14.38
CA GLY A 50 -14.13 -0.87 -14.24
C GLY A 50 -14.36 -1.32 -12.81
N ASP A 51 -14.46 -2.64 -12.62
CA ASP A 51 -14.54 -3.24 -11.28
C ASP A 51 -13.26 -3.00 -10.49
N PHE A 52 -13.39 -2.96 -9.16
CA PHE A 52 -12.26 -2.73 -8.27
C PHE A 52 -11.18 -3.81 -8.44
N ARG A 53 -10.00 -3.39 -8.89
CA ARG A 53 -8.78 -4.18 -8.84
C ARG A 53 -7.57 -3.28 -8.79
N ILE A 54 -6.48 -3.79 -8.23
CA ILE A 54 -5.19 -3.11 -8.18
C ILE A 54 -4.13 -4.06 -8.74
N GLU A 55 -3.56 -3.72 -9.88
CA GLU A 55 -2.31 -4.29 -10.35
C GLU A 55 -1.16 -3.36 -9.93
N TYR A 56 -0.23 -3.87 -9.12
CA TYR A 56 0.93 -3.10 -8.68
C TYR A 56 2.20 -3.81 -9.11
N SER A 57 3.15 -3.05 -9.61
CA SER A 57 4.49 -3.53 -9.91
C SER A 57 5.58 -2.66 -9.30
N ILE A 58 6.62 -3.32 -8.81
CA ILE A 58 7.83 -2.70 -8.25
C ILE A 58 9.05 -3.18 -9.02
N ASP A 59 10.12 -2.39 -8.95
CA ASP A 59 11.37 -2.66 -9.65
C ASP A 59 12.52 -2.10 -8.79
N PHE A 60 13.06 -2.94 -7.92
CA PHE A 60 14.17 -2.61 -7.04
C PHE A 60 15.46 -3.28 -7.53
N PRO A 61 16.62 -2.60 -7.43
CA PRO A 61 17.89 -3.16 -7.90
C PRO A 61 18.40 -4.29 -7.02
N GLU A 62 18.07 -4.30 -5.72
CA GLU A 62 18.41 -5.37 -4.79
C GLU A 62 17.62 -6.65 -5.13
N LYS A 63 18.29 -7.77 -5.42
CA LYS A 63 17.67 -9.02 -5.89
C LYS A 63 16.72 -9.64 -4.87
N ALA A 64 16.94 -9.39 -3.59
CA ALA A 64 16.06 -9.83 -2.51
C ALA A 64 14.65 -9.24 -2.65
N ILE A 65 14.52 -8.04 -3.22
CA ILE A 65 13.24 -7.40 -3.52
C ILE A 65 12.92 -7.63 -5.01
N GLY A 66 13.81 -7.17 -5.89
CA GLY A 66 13.75 -7.36 -7.33
C GLY A 66 12.55 -6.68 -8.00
N THR A 67 12.25 -7.18 -9.20
CA THR A 67 11.05 -6.82 -9.95
C THR A 67 9.92 -7.77 -9.54
N GLN A 68 8.80 -7.21 -9.09
CA GLN A 68 7.62 -8.00 -8.69
C GLN A 68 6.36 -7.36 -9.25
N SER A 69 5.34 -8.19 -9.50
CA SER A 69 3.98 -7.72 -9.79
C SER A 69 2.96 -8.55 -9.02
N PHE A 70 1.86 -7.92 -8.62
CA PHE A 70 0.74 -8.58 -7.98
C PHE A 70 -0.58 -7.94 -8.41
N LEU A 71 -1.58 -8.77 -8.68
CA LEU A 71 -2.94 -8.36 -8.99
C LEU A 71 -3.85 -8.70 -7.81
N TYR A 72 -4.45 -7.68 -7.19
CA TYR A 72 -5.47 -7.81 -6.17
C TYR A 72 -6.84 -7.44 -6.74
N THR A 73 -7.80 -8.36 -6.72
CA THR A 73 -9.14 -8.18 -7.32
C THR A 73 -10.23 -7.88 -6.28
N GLY A 74 -9.86 -7.38 -5.11
CA GLY A 74 -10.77 -7.26 -3.97
C GLY A 74 -11.02 -8.61 -3.26
N GLY A 75 -11.87 -8.58 -2.22
CA GLY A 75 -12.21 -9.78 -1.43
C GLY A 75 -11.38 -9.93 -0.16
N ASP A 76 -10.60 -11.01 -0.06
CA ASP A 76 -9.88 -11.44 1.15
C ASP A 76 -8.68 -10.56 1.51
N TYR A 77 -8.97 -9.30 1.85
CA TYR A 77 -7.98 -8.32 2.30
C TYR A 77 -7.21 -8.81 3.54
N LEU A 78 -7.90 -9.45 4.47
CA LEU A 78 -7.38 -9.85 5.77
C LEU A 78 -6.25 -10.88 5.66
N SER A 79 -6.37 -11.83 4.73
CA SER A 79 -5.36 -12.86 4.54
C SER A 79 -4.33 -12.50 3.48
N LEU A 80 -4.72 -11.73 2.44
CA LEU A 80 -3.87 -11.50 1.28
C LEU A 80 -3.03 -10.23 1.35
N ILE A 81 -3.53 -9.17 1.99
CA ILE A 81 -2.90 -7.83 1.96
C ILE A 81 -2.53 -7.35 3.36
N ALA A 82 -3.47 -7.40 4.31
CA ALA A 82 -3.28 -6.87 5.66
C ALA A 82 -2.01 -7.36 6.38
N PRO A 83 -1.53 -8.61 6.21
CA PRO A 83 -0.32 -9.09 6.87
C PRO A 83 0.99 -8.62 6.26
N ALA A 84 1.00 -7.98 5.09
CA ALA A 84 2.23 -7.58 4.40
C ALA A 84 2.90 -6.40 5.13
N ARG A 85 4.13 -6.62 5.61
CA ARG A 85 4.87 -5.64 6.40
C ARG A 85 5.58 -4.61 5.53
N THR A 86 5.77 -3.44 6.10
CA THR A 86 6.64 -2.41 5.55
C THR A 86 8.07 -2.89 5.46
N PHE A 87 8.85 -2.27 4.60
CA PHE A 87 10.21 -2.68 4.34
C PHE A 87 11.14 -1.50 4.09
N GLY A 88 12.42 -1.70 4.38
CA GLY A 88 13.45 -0.69 4.17
C GLY A 88 14.81 -1.31 3.93
N ARG A 89 15.65 -0.60 3.18
CA ARG A 89 17.05 -0.97 2.98
C ARG A 89 17.84 -0.55 4.21
N LEU A 90 18.76 -1.39 4.69
CA LEU A 90 19.54 -1.12 5.89
C LEU A 90 20.25 0.24 5.80
N LYS A 91 20.93 0.50 4.68
CA LYS A 91 21.59 1.78 4.39
C LYS A 91 20.67 3.00 4.53
N ASP A 92 19.42 2.89 4.07
CA ASP A 92 18.46 4.00 4.13
C ASP A 92 17.94 4.18 5.56
N VAL A 93 17.74 3.08 6.29
CA VAL A 93 17.32 3.10 7.69
C VAL A 93 18.40 3.74 8.57
N GLU A 94 19.67 3.37 8.37
CA GLU A 94 20.80 3.97 9.08
C GLU A 94 20.95 5.46 8.75
N MET A 95 20.82 5.84 7.48
CA MET A 95 20.80 7.23 7.06
C MET A 95 19.66 8.02 7.73
N MET A 96 18.43 7.51 7.68
CA MET A 96 17.29 8.14 8.35
C MET A 96 17.52 8.31 9.85
N ARG A 97 18.07 7.29 10.52
CA ARG A 97 18.40 7.35 11.96
C ARG A 97 19.42 8.43 12.29
N SER A 98 20.45 8.59 11.46
CA SER A 98 21.43 9.68 11.61
C SER A 98 20.80 11.08 11.52
N MET A 99 19.67 11.20 10.84
CA MET A 99 18.88 12.43 10.72
C MET A 99 17.79 12.57 11.80
N GLY A 100 17.76 11.66 12.79
CA GLY A 100 16.74 11.65 13.83
C GLY A 100 15.37 11.10 13.39
N LEU A 101 15.31 10.43 12.23
CA LEU A 101 14.10 9.80 11.68
C LEU A 101 14.12 8.29 11.93
N SER A 102 12.97 7.63 11.81
CA SER A 102 12.84 6.16 11.93
C SER A 102 13.41 5.57 13.23
N LEU A 103 13.40 6.34 14.33
CA LEU A 103 14.03 5.96 15.60
C LEU A 103 13.42 4.69 16.23
N GLY A 104 12.11 4.49 16.02
CA GLY A 104 11.38 3.29 16.46
C GLY A 104 11.46 2.10 15.50
N GLY A 105 12.17 2.21 14.38
CA GLY A 105 12.32 1.13 13.40
C GLY A 105 13.14 -0.05 13.95
N SER A 106 12.64 -1.27 13.73
CA SER A 106 13.30 -2.51 14.13
C SER A 106 12.84 -3.68 13.27
N LEU A 107 13.53 -4.82 13.36
CA LEU A 107 13.11 -6.05 12.67
C LEU A 107 11.71 -6.54 13.12
N ALA A 108 11.23 -6.11 14.30
CA ALA A 108 9.89 -6.45 14.78
C ALA A 108 8.77 -5.70 14.04
N ASN A 109 9.09 -4.59 13.34
CA ASN A 109 8.10 -3.74 12.70
C ASN A 109 8.41 -3.37 11.24
N ALA A 110 9.44 -3.98 10.66
CA ALA A 110 9.77 -3.85 9.25
C ALA A 110 10.55 -5.07 8.76
N VAL A 111 10.40 -5.38 7.48
CA VAL A 111 11.34 -6.23 6.76
C VAL A 111 12.56 -5.41 6.38
N VAL A 112 13.73 -5.77 6.89
CA VAL A 112 14.97 -5.05 6.57
C VAL A 112 15.80 -5.84 5.59
N VAL A 113 16.17 -5.18 4.50
CA VAL A 113 16.98 -5.75 3.42
C VAL A 113 18.36 -5.11 3.45
N ASP A 114 19.39 -5.95 3.52
CA ASP A 114 20.78 -5.54 3.39
C ASP A 114 21.37 -6.19 2.12
N GLU A 115 21.57 -5.36 1.09
CA GLU A 115 21.90 -5.81 -0.27
C GLU A 115 20.91 -6.89 -0.76
N ASP A 116 21.37 -8.13 -0.97
CA ASP A 116 20.56 -9.26 -1.43
C ASP A 116 20.10 -10.18 -0.28
N LYS A 117 20.16 -9.71 0.97
CA LYS A 117 19.79 -10.51 2.16
C LYS A 117 18.64 -9.88 2.94
N ILE A 118 17.69 -10.72 3.35
CA ILE A 118 16.64 -10.36 4.31
C ILE A 118 17.18 -10.63 5.71
N LEU A 119 17.15 -9.62 6.59
CA LEU A 119 17.71 -9.71 7.94
C LEU A 119 16.75 -10.34 8.96
N ASN A 120 15.45 -10.38 8.65
CA ASN A 120 14.42 -11.02 9.46
C ASN A 120 14.66 -12.53 9.52
N ALA A 121 14.90 -13.09 10.71
CA ALA A 121 15.22 -14.51 10.89
C ALA A 121 14.06 -15.43 10.49
N GLU A 122 12.82 -14.95 10.66
CA GLU A 122 11.58 -15.60 10.23
C GLU A 122 11.33 -15.49 8.72
N GLY A 123 12.11 -14.69 8.00
CA GLY A 123 11.95 -14.43 6.58
C GLY A 123 10.71 -13.57 6.24
N LEU A 124 10.17 -13.80 5.04
CA LEU A 124 8.97 -13.13 4.56
C LEU A 124 7.71 -13.91 4.93
N ARG A 125 6.60 -13.19 5.13
CA ARG A 125 5.26 -13.78 5.28
C ARG A 125 4.69 -14.25 3.95
N PHE A 126 5.11 -13.61 2.86
CA PHE A 126 4.77 -13.95 1.47
C PHE A 126 6.01 -13.83 0.59
N ALA A 127 6.12 -14.66 -0.45
CA ALA A 127 7.23 -14.52 -1.41
C ALA A 127 7.25 -13.14 -2.11
N ASP A 128 6.06 -12.54 -2.24
CA ASP A 128 5.75 -11.25 -2.87
C ASP A 128 5.32 -10.20 -1.81
N GLU A 129 5.82 -10.30 -0.57
CA GLU A 129 5.42 -9.42 0.56
C GLU A 129 5.63 -7.92 0.25
N PHE A 130 6.69 -7.57 -0.49
CA PHE A 130 7.03 -6.18 -0.81
C PHE A 130 5.99 -5.50 -1.71
N VAL A 131 5.58 -6.15 -2.80
CA VAL A 131 4.55 -5.61 -3.70
C VAL A 131 3.16 -5.63 -3.06
N ARG A 132 2.84 -6.62 -2.22
CA ARG A 132 1.60 -6.64 -1.43
C ARG A 132 1.54 -5.48 -0.44
N HIS A 133 2.66 -5.14 0.20
CA HIS A 133 2.70 -3.97 1.08
C HIS A 133 2.49 -2.68 0.29
N LYS A 134 2.97 -2.57 -0.95
CA LYS A 134 2.68 -1.40 -1.81
C LYS A 134 1.21 -1.29 -2.21
N ILE A 135 0.51 -2.42 -2.34
CA ILE A 135 -0.95 -2.43 -2.49
C ILE A 135 -1.63 -2.00 -1.20
N LEU A 136 -1.15 -2.46 -0.04
CA LEU A 136 -1.63 -1.99 1.27
C LEU A 136 -1.50 -0.47 1.38
N ASP A 137 -0.32 0.08 1.07
CA ASP A 137 -0.04 1.53 1.03
C ASP A 137 -1.04 2.26 0.12
N LEU A 138 -1.22 1.78 -1.12
CA LEU A 138 -2.12 2.40 -2.09
C LEU A 138 -3.58 2.36 -1.65
N ILE A 139 -4.05 1.24 -1.08
CA ILE A 139 -5.41 1.14 -0.52
C ILE A 139 -5.61 2.18 0.59
N GLY A 140 -4.63 2.31 1.50
CA GLY A 140 -4.66 3.29 2.57
C GLY A 140 -4.71 4.73 2.06
N ASP A 141 -3.87 5.07 1.09
CA ASP A 141 -3.84 6.41 0.49
C ASP A 141 -5.13 6.73 -0.26
N LEU A 142 -5.67 5.78 -1.03
CA LEU A 142 -6.96 5.94 -1.72
C LEU A 142 -8.12 6.14 -0.73
N TRP A 143 -8.06 5.53 0.45
CA TRP A 143 -9.09 5.71 1.48
C TRP A 143 -9.21 7.15 1.99
N THR A 144 -8.16 7.97 1.80
CA THR A 144 -8.18 9.41 2.13
C THR A 144 -9.09 10.23 1.19
N LEU A 145 -9.55 9.64 0.09
CA LEU A 145 -10.56 10.24 -0.80
C LEU A 145 -11.90 10.51 -0.10
N GLY A 146 -12.21 9.76 0.96
CA GLY A 146 -13.50 9.84 1.66
C GLY A 146 -14.67 9.20 0.89
N ALA A 147 -14.36 8.40 -0.14
CA ALA A 147 -15.31 7.62 -0.94
C ALA A 147 -14.68 6.28 -1.31
N SER A 148 -15.49 5.24 -1.53
CA SER A 148 -15.01 4.02 -2.18
C SER A 148 -14.76 4.31 -3.65
N LEU A 149 -13.69 3.74 -4.20
CA LEU A 149 -13.36 3.89 -5.62
C LEU A 149 -13.60 2.57 -6.34
N LYS A 150 -14.49 2.57 -7.33
CA LYS A 150 -14.72 1.44 -8.22
C LYS A 150 -13.99 1.68 -9.54
N ALA A 151 -12.79 1.13 -9.63
CA ALA A 151 -11.88 1.33 -10.76
C ALA A 151 -10.88 0.16 -10.94
N ASP A 152 -10.43 -0.04 -12.18
CA ASP A 152 -9.23 -0.81 -12.52
C ASP A 152 -7.99 0.07 -12.32
N ILE A 153 -7.20 -0.22 -11.30
CA ILE A 153 -6.07 0.61 -10.89
C ILE A 153 -4.77 -0.11 -11.25
N ARG A 154 -3.88 0.60 -11.93
CA ARG A 154 -2.54 0.13 -12.27
C ARG A 154 -1.49 1.06 -11.69
N ALA A 155 -0.53 0.49 -10.99
CA ALA A 155 0.59 1.22 -10.40
C ALA A 155 1.92 0.57 -10.79
N HIS A 156 2.88 1.38 -11.22
CA HIS A 156 4.23 0.93 -11.52
C HIS A 156 5.23 1.86 -10.85
N LYS A 157 6.09 1.28 -9.99
CA LYS A 157 7.13 2.02 -9.23
C LYS A 157 6.57 3.24 -8.47
N ALA A 158 5.27 3.22 -8.16
CA ALA A 158 4.60 4.34 -7.54
C ALA A 158 4.98 4.50 -6.06
N ASN A 159 4.72 5.68 -5.54
CA ASN A 159 4.96 6.04 -4.15
C ASN A 159 3.80 6.92 -3.64
N HIS A 160 3.78 7.18 -2.33
CA HIS A 160 2.74 8.00 -1.70
C HIS A 160 2.53 9.36 -2.37
N ARG A 161 3.58 9.99 -2.94
CA ARG A 161 3.43 11.26 -3.67
C ARG A 161 2.51 11.09 -4.89
N LEU A 162 2.75 10.06 -5.71
CA LEU A 162 1.87 9.75 -6.84
C LEU A 162 0.47 9.31 -6.39
N HIS A 163 0.36 8.54 -5.29
CA HIS A 163 -0.94 8.14 -4.76
C HIS A 163 -1.78 9.36 -4.36
N ILE A 164 -1.19 10.29 -3.61
CA ILE A 164 -1.83 11.55 -3.19
C ILE A 164 -2.17 12.44 -4.39
N GLU A 165 -1.31 12.50 -5.41
CA GLU A 165 -1.61 13.22 -6.65
C GLU A 165 -2.80 12.63 -7.40
N LEU A 166 -2.94 11.30 -7.44
CA LEU A 166 -4.11 10.64 -7.98
C LEU A 166 -5.36 11.00 -7.17
N VAL A 167 -5.31 10.87 -5.84
CA VAL A 167 -6.43 11.24 -4.95
C VAL A 167 -6.86 12.68 -5.18
N ARG A 168 -5.92 13.62 -5.31
CA ARG A 168 -6.22 15.03 -5.63
C ARG A 168 -6.92 15.22 -6.97
N LYS A 169 -6.60 14.42 -7.99
CA LYS A 169 -7.30 14.45 -9.29
C LYS A 169 -8.68 13.82 -9.22
N LEU A 170 -8.88 12.83 -8.34
CA LEU A 170 -10.16 12.14 -8.14
C LEU A 170 -11.13 12.92 -7.26
N LEU A 171 -10.63 13.69 -6.28
CA LEU A 171 -11.44 14.39 -5.30
C LEU A 171 -12.56 15.26 -5.90
N PRO A 172 -12.34 16.05 -6.98
CA PRO A 172 -13.41 16.84 -7.61
C PRO A 172 -14.50 16.00 -8.29
N LEU A 173 -14.27 14.69 -8.49
CA LEU A 173 -15.23 13.77 -9.11
C LEU A 173 -16.16 13.12 -8.08
N VAL A 174 -15.81 13.18 -6.79
CA VAL A 174 -16.66 12.68 -5.70
C VAL A 174 -17.89 13.59 -5.59
N ARG A 175 -19.07 13.02 -5.83
CA ARG A 175 -20.34 13.74 -5.65
C ARG A 175 -20.75 13.68 -4.18
N PRO A 176 -21.30 14.77 -3.62
CA PRO A 176 -21.84 14.79 -2.27
C PRO A 176 -23.09 13.91 -2.13
#